data_AF-N9LXE5-F1
#
_entry.id   AF-N9LXE5-F1
#
_cell.length_a   1.000
_cell.length_b   1.000
_cell.length_c   1.000
_cell.angle_alpha   90.00
_cell.angle_beta   90.00
_cell.angle_gamma   90.00
#
_symmetry.space_group_name_H-M   'P 1'
#
loop_
_entity.id
_entity.type
_entity.pdbx_description
1 polymer ?
#
loop_
_entity_poly.entity_id
_entity_poly.type
_entity_poly.pdbx_seq_one_letter_code
_entity_poly.pdbx_strand_id
1 'polypeptide(L)'
;MVALIAIIVLFVFSFIIWIFWDTKIDPFLYQKNFYIKLNGLLKSIGFKLIIILVAGFSAYITFCLGNEGAAKGLKKGLGQTGEFFLANGGWFTFLTIVIPSLYGIVNSYITSKCIDNSLQENFDKLSKQYDITIKVLEQLEKVVIEKRQLLALASKEYLSTPQTPNYKTVFIRIAQPEKQIKLLIESLHDCIKSIYPNEFLKVALVGVKNGQLDDWVCHSPYNTTPRTTIDQLKHPDSTFSRVLSMKKMIIVADTQTEIQKQNSSDIMYIQGNTDPSESWCQVCVPIHSINSNEAIFIISIAIKAANVISPENEKFLEWLFKFFISRLALEHSLKEIKERISK
;
A
#
# COMPACT_ATOMS: atom_id res chain seq x y z
N MET A 1 -27.42 44.36 -2.53
CA MET A 1 -27.97 43.11 -3.12
C MET A 1 -27.28 42.70 -4.42
N VAL A 2 -26.95 43.63 -5.35
CA VAL A 2 -26.03 43.35 -6.47
C VAL A 2 -24.68 42.82 -5.99
N ALA A 3 -24.16 43.37 -4.90
CA ALA A 3 -22.98 42.83 -4.22
C ALA A 3 -23.18 41.38 -3.72
N LEU A 4 -24.38 41.01 -3.27
CA LEU A 4 -24.67 39.66 -2.77
C LEU A 4 -24.73 38.64 -3.92
N ILE A 5 -25.35 39.01 -5.04
CA ILE A 5 -25.39 38.18 -6.25
C ILE A 5 -24.00 38.06 -6.88
N ALA A 6 -23.25 39.16 -6.93
CA ALA A 6 -21.86 39.16 -7.37
C ALA A 6 -20.99 38.28 -6.46
N ILE A 7 -21.20 38.33 -5.13
CA ILE A 7 -20.53 37.45 -4.18
C ILE A 7 -20.90 35.99 -4.42
N ILE A 8 -22.18 35.66 -4.63
CA ILE A 8 -22.61 34.27 -4.90
C ILE A 8 -22.00 33.77 -6.22
N VAL A 9 -22.00 34.58 -7.28
CA VAL A 9 -21.39 34.24 -8.57
C VAL A 9 -19.87 34.10 -8.44
N LEU A 10 -19.18 35.03 -7.78
CA LEU A 10 -17.75 34.94 -7.48
C LEU A 10 -17.42 33.73 -6.62
N PHE A 11 -18.29 33.36 -5.68
CA PHE A 11 -18.11 32.19 -4.83
C PHE A 11 -18.23 30.91 -5.66
N VAL A 12 -19.24 30.81 -6.53
CA VAL A 12 -19.41 29.68 -7.45
C VAL A 12 -18.26 29.61 -8.45
N PHE A 13 -17.82 30.74 -9.02
CA PHE A 13 -16.72 30.79 -9.99
C PHE A 13 -15.36 30.49 -9.34
N SER A 14 -15.10 31.04 -8.15
CA SER A 14 -13.89 30.74 -7.36
C SER A 14 -13.89 29.28 -6.90
N PHE A 15 -15.05 28.73 -6.57
CA PHE A 15 -15.22 27.32 -6.22
C PHE A 15 -14.94 26.39 -7.41
N ILE A 16 -15.39 26.76 -8.61
CA ILE A 16 -15.06 26.05 -9.86
C ILE A 16 -13.57 26.15 -10.17
N ILE A 17 -12.97 27.35 -10.11
CA ILE A 17 -11.53 27.54 -10.34
C ILE A 17 -10.70 26.76 -9.32
N TRP A 18 -11.13 26.71 -8.06
CA TRP A 18 -10.46 25.95 -7.00
C TRP A 18 -10.60 24.43 -7.19
N ILE A 19 -11.73 23.93 -7.70
CA ILE A 19 -11.89 22.53 -8.12
C ILE A 19 -10.86 22.13 -9.20
N PHE A 20 -10.47 23.07 -10.06
CA PHE A 20 -9.47 22.86 -11.10
C PHE A 20 -8.04 23.20 -10.66
N TRP A 21 -7.82 23.69 -9.44
CA TRP A 21 -6.49 24.10 -8.99
C TRP A 21 -5.71 22.90 -8.44
N ASP A 22 -4.82 22.41 -9.29
CA ASP A 22 -3.90 21.28 -9.10
C ASP A 22 -3.04 21.40 -7.82
N THR A 23 -3.34 20.58 -6.80
CA THR A 23 -2.51 20.46 -5.60
C THR A 23 -1.73 19.15 -5.60
N LYS A 24 -0.40 19.27 -5.73
CA LYS A 24 0.61 18.20 -5.83
C LYS A 24 0.84 17.38 -4.55
N ILE A 25 -0.14 17.29 -3.63
CA ILE A 25 -0.06 16.44 -2.45
C ILE A 25 -1.24 15.46 -2.51
N ASP A 26 -0.89 14.18 -2.60
CA ASP A 26 -1.75 13.00 -2.83
C ASP A 26 -3.20 13.33 -3.26
N PRO A 27 -3.45 13.46 -4.58
CA PRO A 27 -4.69 13.98 -5.15
C PRO A 27 -5.94 13.28 -4.59
N PHE A 28 -5.81 12.02 -4.18
CA PHE A 28 -6.91 11.18 -3.74
C PHE A 28 -7.39 11.46 -2.30
N LEU A 29 -6.47 11.62 -1.34
CA LEU A 29 -6.83 11.93 0.06
C LEU A 29 -7.46 13.32 0.17
N TYR A 30 -6.95 14.25 -0.63
CA TYR A 30 -7.53 15.58 -0.76
C TYR A 30 -8.93 15.53 -1.40
N GLN A 31 -9.09 14.79 -2.49
CA GLN A 31 -10.39 14.59 -3.15
C GLN A 31 -11.43 13.99 -2.19
N LYS A 32 -11.11 12.95 -1.42
CA LYS A 32 -12.05 12.34 -0.46
C LYS A 32 -12.47 13.33 0.62
N ASN A 33 -11.51 13.98 1.28
CA ASN A 33 -11.81 14.96 2.33
C ASN A 33 -12.60 16.15 1.78
N PHE A 34 -12.33 16.57 0.55
CA PHE A 34 -13.08 17.60 -0.14
C PHE A 34 -14.54 17.16 -0.38
N TYR A 35 -14.77 16.01 -1.03
CA TYR A 35 -16.13 15.54 -1.31
C TYR A 35 -16.94 15.30 -0.03
N ILE A 36 -16.34 14.76 1.03
CA ILE A 36 -17.00 14.55 2.32
C ILE A 36 -17.37 15.88 2.98
N LYS A 37 -16.42 16.83 3.06
CA LYS A 37 -16.69 18.16 3.65
C LYS A 37 -17.73 18.93 2.85
N LEU A 38 -17.67 18.85 1.52
CA LEU A 38 -18.61 19.49 0.61
C LEU A 38 -20.01 18.89 0.72
N ASN A 39 -20.12 17.55 0.76
CA ASN A 39 -21.38 16.85 1.02
C ASN A 39 -21.97 17.25 2.38
N GLY A 40 -21.12 17.35 3.43
CA GLY A 40 -21.51 17.84 4.74
C GLY A 40 -22.05 19.28 4.71
N LEU A 41 -21.39 20.17 3.97
CA LEU A 41 -21.81 21.56 3.79
C LEU A 41 -23.14 21.65 3.02
N LEU A 42 -23.29 20.93 1.91
CA LEU A 42 -24.51 20.92 1.09
C LEU A 42 -25.72 20.31 1.83
N LYS A 43 -25.47 19.36 2.74
CA LYS A 43 -26.49 18.75 3.60
C LYS A 43 -26.78 19.55 4.86
N SER A 44 -25.93 20.50 5.22
CA SER A 44 -26.11 21.33 6.41
C SER A 44 -27.43 22.10 6.37
N ILE A 45 -28.06 22.21 7.54
CA ILE A 45 -29.35 22.91 7.69
C ILE A 45 -29.18 24.39 7.28
N GLY A 46 -28.08 25.03 7.66
CA GLY A 46 -27.79 26.42 7.32
C GLY A 46 -27.71 26.66 5.80
N PHE A 47 -27.02 25.78 5.06
CA PHE A 47 -26.92 25.91 3.62
C PHE A 47 -28.27 25.69 2.92
N LYS A 48 -29.04 24.69 3.34
CA LYS A 48 -30.40 24.45 2.83
C LYS A 48 -31.33 25.65 3.08
N LEU A 49 -31.26 26.25 4.27
CA LEU A 49 -32.04 27.45 4.59
C LEU A 49 -31.66 28.63 3.69
N ILE A 50 -30.37 28.83 3.38
CA ILE A 50 -29.92 29.86 2.44
C ILE A 50 -30.53 29.64 1.05
N ILE A 51 -30.49 28.40 0.54
CA ILE A 51 -31.08 28.07 -0.77
C ILE A 51 -32.60 28.32 -0.77
N ILE A 52 -33.30 27.91 0.30
CA ILE A 52 -34.74 28.13 0.46
C ILE A 52 -35.07 29.63 0.52
N LEU A 53 -34.29 30.43 1.26
CA LEU A 53 -34.48 31.88 1.37
C LEU A 53 -34.27 32.58 0.04
N VAL A 54 -33.23 32.19 -0.72
CA VAL A 54 -32.97 32.75 -2.05
C VAL A 54 -34.09 32.39 -3.02
N ALA A 55 -34.57 31.14 -3.00
CA ALA A 55 -35.69 30.70 -3.83
C ALA A 55 -37.00 31.40 -3.45
N GLY A 56 -37.30 31.51 -2.16
CA GLY A 56 -38.50 32.16 -1.63
C GLY A 56 -38.52 33.67 -1.90
N PHE A 57 -37.38 34.34 -1.73
CA PHE A 57 -37.25 35.76 -2.08
C PHE A 57 -37.45 35.98 -3.57
N SER A 58 -36.84 35.15 -4.41
CA SER A 58 -36.93 35.29 -5.85
C SER A 58 -38.35 34.97 -6.36
N ALA A 59 -39.03 33.98 -5.76
CA ALA A 59 -40.45 33.69 -6.02
C ALA A 59 -41.38 34.84 -5.58
N TYR A 60 -41.06 35.50 -4.46
CA TYR A 60 -41.78 36.70 -4.01
C TYR A 60 -41.63 37.85 -5.00
N ILE A 61 -40.44 38.08 -5.57
CA ILE A 61 -40.24 39.05 -6.64
C ILE A 61 -41.10 38.70 -7.86
N THR A 62 -41.12 37.43 -8.29
CA THR A 62 -42.00 36.98 -9.39
C THR A 62 -43.47 37.22 -9.09
N PHE A 63 -43.92 36.97 -7.85
CA PHE A 63 -45.29 37.28 -7.42
C PHE A 63 -45.59 38.78 -7.49
N CYS A 64 -44.66 39.63 -7.05
CA CYS A 64 -44.81 41.09 -7.15
C CYS A 64 -44.92 41.56 -8.62
N LEU A 65 -44.24 40.92 -9.57
CA LEU A 65 -44.40 41.25 -10.99
C LEU A 65 -45.79 40.94 -11.53
N GLY A 66 -46.46 39.92 -11.00
CA GLY A 66 -47.82 39.53 -11.38
C GLY A 66 -48.94 40.23 -10.60
N ASN A 67 -48.61 41.03 -9.57
CA ASN A 67 -49.58 41.66 -8.69
C ASN A 67 -49.21 43.12 -8.39
N GLU A 68 -49.95 44.06 -8.98
CA GLU A 68 -49.68 45.50 -8.84
C GLU A 68 -49.76 46.01 -7.40
N GLY A 69 -50.63 45.45 -6.57
CA GLY A 69 -50.75 45.81 -5.15
C GLY A 69 -49.48 45.42 -4.37
N ALA A 70 -48.99 44.20 -4.62
CA ALA A 70 -47.74 43.71 -4.04
C ALA A 70 -46.51 44.47 -4.58
N ALA A 71 -46.49 44.82 -5.87
CA ALA A 71 -45.44 45.66 -6.47
C ALA A 71 -45.36 47.04 -5.82
N LYS A 72 -46.50 47.71 -5.62
CA LYS A 72 -46.58 49.00 -4.94
C LYS A 72 -46.14 48.90 -3.48
N GLY A 73 -46.52 47.82 -2.79
CA GLY A 73 -46.05 47.52 -1.43
C GLY A 73 -44.53 47.35 -1.34
N LEU A 74 -43.94 46.60 -2.28
CA LEU A 74 -42.48 46.40 -2.37
C LEU A 74 -41.74 47.71 -2.62
N LYS A 75 -42.22 48.54 -3.57
CA LYS A 75 -41.64 49.87 -3.86
C LYS A 75 -41.74 50.80 -2.66
N LYS A 76 -42.88 50.81 -1.96
CA LYS A 76 -43.08 51.66 -0.78
C LYS A 76 -42.19 51.23 0.40
N GLY A 77 -41.99 49.93 0.59
CA GLY A 77 -41.18 49.41 1.70
C GLY A 77 -39.67 49.51 1.48
N LEU A 78 -39.20 49.27 0.24
CA LEU A 78 -37.76 49.19 -0.08
C LEU A 78 -37.23 50.38 -0.90
N GLY A 79 -38.09 51.33 -1.25
CA GLY A 79 -37.74 52.52 -2.05
C GLY A 79 -37.09 52.16 -3.38
N GLN A 80 -35.97 52.83 -3.68
CA GLN A 80 -35.17 52.61 -4.90
C GLN A 80 -34.72 51.15 -5.08
N THR A 81 -34.53 50.41 -3.98
CA THR A 81 -34.13 49.00 -4.04
C THR A 81 -35.29 48.13 -4.52
N GLY A 82 -36.53 48.45 -4.12
CA GLY A 82 -37.74 47.78 -4.59
C GLY A 82 -37.98 48.01 -6.09
N GLU A 83 -37.70 49.22 -6.57
CA GLU A 83 -37.77 49.54 -8.00
C GLU A 83 -36.73 48.77 -8.81
N PHE A 84 -35.49 48.65 -8.30
CA PHE A 84 -34.44 47.86 -8.92
C PHE A 84 -34.83 46.39 -9.08
N PHE A 85 -35.47 45.76 -8.08
CA PHE A 85 -35.91 44.37 -8.18
C PHE A 85 -36.98 44.15 -9.24
N LEU A 86 -37.93 45.07 -9.32
CA LEU A 86 -39.02 44.98 -10.30
C LEU A 86 -38.50 45.24 -11.72
N ALA A 87 -37.60 46.22 -11.90
CA ALA A 87 -36.97 46.51 -13.19
C ALA A 87 -36.14 45.34 -13.73
N ASN A 88 -35.57 44.52 -12.84
CA ASN A 88 -34.77 43.35 -13.20
C ASN A 88 -35.50 42.02 -12.92
N GLY A 89 -36.83 42.06 -12.76
CA GLY A 89 -37.62 40.93 -12.28
C GLY A 89 -37.51 39.65 -13.14
N GLY A 90 -37.26 39.81 -14.44
CA GLY A 90 -36.98 38.69 -15.34
C GLY A 90 -35.72 37.89 -14.94
N TRP A 91 -34.66 38.56 -14.50
CA TRP A 91 -33.44 37.90 -14.01
C TRP A 91 -33.68 37.16 -12.69
N PHE A 92 -34.48 37.72 -11.79
CA PHE A 92 -34.83 37.03 -10.54
C PHE A 92 -35.68 35.79 -10.78
N THR A 93 -36.59 35.84 -11.77
CA THR A 93 -37.39 34.69 -12.21
C THR A 93 -36.53 33.62 -12.92
N PHE A 94 -35.46 34.03 -13.60
CA PHE A 94 -34.49 33.07 -14.13
C PHE A 94 -33.69 32.39 -13.00
N LEU A 95 -33.28 33.16 -11.99
CA LEU A 95 -32.51 32.65 -10.84
C LEU A 95 -33.31 31.68 -9.95
N THR A 96 -34.65 31.84 -9.82
CA THR A 96 -35.50 30.87 -9.08
C THR A 96 -35.43 29.47 -9.66
N ILE A 97 -35.22 29.34 -10.97
CA ILE A 97 -35.17 28.05 -11.66
C ILE A 97 -33.75 27.51 -11.66
N VAL A 98 -32.76 28.36 -11.97
CA VAL A 98 -31.37 27.95 -12.15
C VAL A 98 -30.71 27.54 -10.83
N ILE A 99 -30.91 28.28 -9.74
CA ILE A 99 -30.22 28.02 -8.47
C ILE A 99 -30.62 26.65 -7.88
N PRO A 100 -31.91 26.30 -7.73
CA PRO A 100 -32.31 24.99 -7.24
C PRO A 100 -31.90 23.85 -8.18
N SER A 101 -31.94 24.07 -9.50
CA SER A 101 -31.54 23.07 -10.50
C SER A 101 -30.04 22.77 -10.42
N LEU A 102 -29.19 23.80 -10.34
CA LEU A 102 -27.75 23.63 -10.14
C LEU A 102 -27.44 22.98 -8.79
N TYR A 103 -28.13 23.39 -7.71
CA TYR A 103 -28.00 22.72 -6.41
C TYR A 103 -28.35 21.23 -6.51
N GLY A 104 -29.45 20.88 -7.17
CA GLY A 104 -29.86 19.49 -7.37
C GLY A 104 -28.83 18.67 -8.15
N ILE A 105 -28.31 19.21 -9.25
CA ILE A 105 -27.27 18.57 -10.08
C ILE A 105 -25.99 18.38 -9.26
N VAL A 106 -25.51 19.42 -8.59
CA VAL A 106 -24.29 19.40 -7.79
C VAL A 106 -24.43 18.43 -6.61
N ASN A 107 -25.56 18.48 -5.89
CA ASN A 107 -25.85 17.59 -4.79
C ASN A 107 -25.95 16.12 -5.26
N SER A 108 -26.60 15.86 -6.40
CA SER A 108 -26.70 14.51 -6.97
C SER A 108 -25.33 13.98 -7.39
N TYR A 109 -24.51 14.81 -8.04
CA TYR A 109 -23.15 14.43 -8.47
C TYR A 109 -22.22 14.15 -7.29
N ILE A 110 -22.23 15.00 -6.27
CA ILE A 110 -21.40 14.80 -5.07
C ILE A 110 -21.91 13.61 -4.27
N THR A 111 -23.23 13.46 -4.15
CA THR A 111 -23.83 12.32 -3.46
C THR A 111 -23.50 11.02 -4.19
N SER A 112 -23.55 10.98 -5.52
CA SER A 112 -23.13 9.78 -6.27
C SER A 112 -21.65 9.48 -6.07
N LYS A 113 -20.76 10.48 -6.05
CA LYS A 113 -19.32 10.27 -5.77
C LYS A 113 -19.01 9.85 -4.33
N CYS A 114 -19.86 10.21 -3.36
CA CYS A 114 -19.73 9.76 -1.97
C CYS A 114 -20.41 8.41 -1.69
N ILE A 115 -21.48 8.06 -2.43
CA ILE A 115 -22.24 6.81 -2.27
C ILE A 115 -21.67 5.68 -3.12
N ASP A 116 -21.04 5.98 -4.26
CA ASP A 116 -20.35 4.96 -5.03
C ASP A 116 -19.29 4.32 -4.15
N ASN A 117 -19.53 3.06 -3.77
CA ASN A 117 -18.62 2.26 -2.97
C ASN A 117 -17.22 2.21 -3.60
N SER A 118 -17.06 2.54 -4.89
CA SER A 118 -15.77 2.64 -5.57
C SER A 118 -14.79 3.59 -4.88
N LEU A 119 -15.21 4.74 -4.34
CA LEU A 119 -14.27 5.70 -3.71
C LEU A 119 -13.86 5.24 -2.30
N GLN A 120 -14.80 4.64 -1.57
CA GLN A 120 -14.54 4.06 -0.25
C GLN A 120 -13.70 2.77 -0.37
N GLU A 121 -14.01 1.90 -1.34
CA GLU A 121 -13.28 0.67 -1.64
C GLU A 121 -11.85 0.97 -2.12
N ASN A 122 -11.68 1.95 -3.02
CA ASN A 122 -10.35 2.42 -3.42
C ASN A 122 -9.57 2.98 -2.25
N PHE A 123 -10.22 3.72 -1.34
CA PHE A 123 -9.57 4.22 -0.13
C PHE A 123 -9.17 3.08 0.81
N ASP A 124 -10.06 2.12 1.07
CA ASP A 124 -9.77 1.00 1.95
C ASP A 124 -8.65 0.13 1.38
N LYS A 125 -8.61 -0.03 0.04
CA LYS A 125 -7.51 -0.67 -0.67
C LYS A 125 -6.21 0.09 -0.52
N LEU A 126 -6.22 1.41 -0.73
CA LEU A 126 -5.03 2.27 -0.62
C LEU A 126 -4.49 2.31 0.82
N SER A 127 -5.38 2.47 1.81
CA SER A 127 -5.03 2.47 3.24
C SER A 127 -4.40 1.14 3.64
N LYS A 128 -4.96 0.01 3.20
CA LYS A 128 -4.35 -1.31 3.41
C LYS A 128 -2.97 -1.40 2.78
N GLN A 129 -2.77 -0.87 1.58
CA GLN A 129 -1.45 -0.85 0.92
C GLN A 129 -0.44 0.02 1.67
N TYR A 130 -0.84 1.18 2.18
CA TYR A 130 0.02 2.03 3.02
C TYR A 130 0.39 1.32 4.32
N ASP A 131 -0.57 0.73 5.03
CA ASP A 131 -0.32 0.00 6.27
C ASP A 131 0.65 -1.16 6.05
N ILE A 132 0.50 -1.91 4.96
CA ILE A 132 1.44 -2.97 4.56
C ILE A 132 2.83 -2.38 4.32
N THR A 133 2.92 -1.27 3.58
CA THR A 133 4.20 -0.64 3.24
C THR A 133 4.93 -0.14 4.49
N ILE A 134 4.20 0.50 5.41
CA ILE A 134 4.74 0.96 6.70
C ILE A 134 5.27 -0.22 7.50
N LYS A 135 4.49 -1.31 7.63
CA LYS A 135 4.95 -2.52 8.33
C LYS A 135 6.19 -3.12 7.70
N VAL A 136 6.26 -3.17 6.36
CA VAL A 136 7.47 -3.63 5.65
C VAL A 136 8.68 -2.76 5.99
N LEU A 137 8.52 -1.44 6.00
CA LEU A 137 9.58 -0.51 6.38
C LEU A 137 10.02 -0.69 7.83
N GLU A 138 9.08 -0.83 8.77
CA GLU A 138 9.36 -1.08 10.19
C GLU A 138 10.17 -2.37 10.38
N GLN A 139 9.79 -3.46 9.69
CA GLN A 139 10.52 -4.73 9.78
C GLN A 139 11.93 -4.62 9.19
N LEU A 140 12.09 -3.93 8.05
CA LEU A 140 13.42 -3.68 7.48
C LEU A 140 14.27 -2.79 8.38
N GLU A 141 13.67 -1.80 9.05
CA GLU A 141 14.36 -0.92 9.98
C GLU A 141 14.82 -1.67 11.23
N LYS A 142 14.01 -2.60 11.76
CA LYS A 142 14.38 -3.46 12.90
C LYS A 142 15.72 -4.18 12.66
N VAL A 143 15.91 -4.76 11.47
CA VAL A 143 17.17 -5.42 11.10
C VAL A 143 18.36 -4.45 11.16
N VAL A 144 18.18 -3.24 10.62
CA VAL A 144 19.20 -2.20 10.60
C VAL A 144 19.52 -1.69 12.01
N ILE A 145 18.50 -1.51 12.86
CA ILE A 145 18.67 -1.08 14.25
C ILE A 145 19.52 -2.08 15.03
N GLU A 146 19.24 -3.38 14.91
CA GLU A 146 20.03 -4.43 15.59
C GLU A 146 21.51 -4.38 15.18
N LYS A 147 21.81 -4.24 13.88
CA LYS A 147 23.20 -4.10 13.40
C LYS A 147 23.85 -2.83 13.93
N ARG A 148 23.11 -1.70 13.97
CA ARG A 148 23.58 -0.41 14.50
C ARG A 148 23.88 -0.49 15.98
N GLN A 149 23.06 -1.18 16.76
CA GLN A 149 23.28 -1.38 18.20
C GLN A 149 24.55 -2.21 18.46
N LEU A 150 24.77 -3.29 17.69
CA LEU A 150 26.01 -4.07 17.79
C LEU A 150 27.25 -3.21 17.53
N LEU A 151 27.20 -2.37 16.49
CA LEU A 151 28.28 -1.44 16.18
C LEU A 151 28.47 -0.40 17.30
N ALA A 152 27.40 0.22 17.77
CA ALA A 152 27.46 1.24 18.82
C ALA A 152 28.04 0.69 20.13
N LEU A 153 27.66 -0.53 20.53
CA LEU A 153 28.21 -1.21 21.70
C LEU A 153 29.71 -1.50 21.52
N ALA A 154 30.10 -2.04 20.36
CA ALA A 154 31.50 -2.29 20.05
C ALA A 154 32.34 -1.01 20.04
N SER A 155 31.82 0.09 19.47
CA SER A 155 32.47 1.40 19.46
C SER A 155 32.59 2.00 20.86
N LYS A 156 31.54 1.93 21.68
CA LYS A 156 31.57 2.44 23.06
C LYS A 156 32.65 1.74 23.87
N GLU A 157 32.74 0.42 23.76
CA GLU A 157 33.76 -0.35 24.47
C GLU A 157 35.16 -0.07 23.94
N TYR A 158 35.33 0.05 22.63
CA TYR A 158 36.61 0.47 22.03
C TYR A 158 37.10 1.81 22.59
N LEU A 159 36.22 2.81 22.68
CA LEU A 159 36.55 4.13 23.19
C LEU A 159 36.77 4.18 24.71
N SER A 160 36.22 3.21 25.45
CA SER A 160 36.30 3.16 26.92
C SER A 160 37.49 2.35 27.44
N THR A 161 38.21 1.62 26.56
CA THR A 161 39.29 0.73 26.96
C THR A 161 40.65 1.44 26.83
N PRO A 162 41.53 1.44 27.85
CA PRO A 162 42.84 2.11 27.78
C PRO A 162 43.81 1.50 26.76
N GLN A 163 43.61 0.23 26.43
CA GLN A 163 44.42 -0.51 25.46
C GLN A 163 43.66 -0.66 24.15
N THR A 164 44.34 -0.41 23.03
CA THR A 164 43.78 -0.59 21.69
C THR A 164 43.36 -2.06 21.48
N PRO A 165 42.06 -2.34 21.32
CA PRO A 165 41.58 -3.69 21.04
C PRO A 165 42.15 -4.22 19.72
N ASN A 166 42.42 -5.51 19.65
CA ASN A 166 42.81 -6.16 18.40
C ASN A 166 41.67 -6.01 17.36
N TYR A 167 42.01 -5.48 16.17
CA TYR A 167 41.06 -5.27 15.07
C TYR A 167 40.28 -6.56 14.71
N LYS A 168 40.92 -7.74 14.81
CA LYS A 168 40.29 -9.04 14.57
C LYS A 168 39.16 -9.29 15.57
N THR A 169 39.39 -8.98 16.84
CA THR A 169 38.38 -9.13 17.90
C THR A 169 37.20 -8.18 17.70
N VAL A 170 37.47 -6.93 17.34
CA VAL A 170 36.43 -5.92 17.05
C VAL A 170 35.59 -6.36 15.84
N PHE A 171 36.26 -6.79 14.76
CA PHE A 171 35.59 -7.25 13.55
C PHE A 171 34.71 -8.48 13.82
N ILE A 172 35.25 -9.53 14.46
CA ILE A 172 34.49 -10.76 14.78
C ILE A 172 33.24 -10.45 15.61
N ARG A 173 33.36 -9.51 16.54
CA ARG A 173 32.25 -9.11 17.41
C ARG A 173 31.11 -8.42 16.65
N ILE A 174 31.44 -7.50 15.75
CA ILE A 174 30.47 -6.75 14.95
C ILE A 174 29.89 -7.64 13.83
N ALA A 175 30.74 -8.47 13.23
CA ALA A 175 30.39 -9.38 12.16
C ALA A 175 29.67 -10.62 12.71
N GLN A 176 28.35 -10.51 12.86
CA GLN A 176 27.46 -11.62 13.23
C GLN A 176 26.49 -11.99 12.09
N PRO A 177 27.01 -12.46 10.94
CA PRO A 177 26.17 -12.73 9.77
C PRO A 177 25.12 -13.81 10.04
N GLU A 178 25.41 -14.82 10.86
CA GLU A 178 24.45 -15.88 11.19
C GLU A 178 23.23 -15.32 11.95
N LYS A 179 23.46 -14.40 12.90
CA LYS A 179 22.38 -13.73 13.64
C LYS A 179 21.56 -12.83 12.71
N GLN A 180 22.23 -12.10 11.82
CA GLN A 180 21.56 -11.19 10.88
C GLN A 180 20.74 -11.94 9.82
N ILE A 181 21.25 -13.05 9.28
CA ILE A 181 20.52 -13.91 8.34
C ILE A 181 19.23 -14.44 8.98
N LYS A 182 19.30 -14.93 10.23
CA LYS A 182 18.12 -15.37 10.98
C LYS A 182 17.09 -14.26 11.15
N LEU A 183 17.53 -13.08 11.60
CA LEU A 183 16.67 -11.92 11.76
C LEU A 183 16.04 -11.45 10.44
N LEU A 184 16.77 -11.50 9.33
CA LEU A 184 16.25 -11.18 7.99
C LEU A 184 15.12 -12.13 7.58
N ILE A 185 15.26 -13.43 7.85
CA ILE A 185 14.23 -14.42 7.52
C ILE A 185 13.01 -14.31 8.44
N GLU A 186 13.21 -14.01 9.73
CA GLU A 186 12.11 -13.65 10.64
C GLU A 186 11.35 -12.41 10.16
N SER A 187 12.06 -11.32 9.85
CA SER A 187 11.45 -10.08 9.37
C SER A 187 10.73 -10.28 8.04
N LEU A 188 11.24 -11.11 7.13
CA LEU A 188 10.53 -11.46 5.89
C LEU A 188 9.25 -12.23 6.20
N HIS A 189 9.30 -13.20 7.10
CA HIS A 189 8.10 -13.91 7.56
C HIS A 189 7.06 -12.92 8.12
N ASP A 190 7.46 -11.99 8.97
CA ASP A 190 6.55 -11.02 9.60
C ASP A 190 5.96 -10.02 8.60
N CYS A 191 6.75 -9.61 7.59
CA CYS A 191 6.26 -8.82 6.45
C CYS A 191 5.15 -9.56 5.70
N ILE A 192 5.39 -10.82 5.34
CA ILE A 192 4.43 -11.62 4.55
C ILE A 192 3.20 -11.96 5.39
N LYS A 193 3.38 -12.24 6.69
CA LYS A 193 2.28 -12.44 7.63
C LYS A 193 1.43 -11.18 7.81
N SER A 194 2.03 -10.00 7.71
CA SER A 194 1.28 -8.74 7.72
C SER A 194 0.42 -8.54 6.46
N ILE A 195 0.84 -9.11 5.33
CA ILE A 195 0.08 -9.10 4.08
C ILE A 195 -1.04 -10.15 4.12
N TYR A 196 -0.74 -11.35 4.66
CA TYR A 196 -1.67 -12.48 4.76
C TYR A 196 -1.90 -12.90 6.22
N PRO A 197 -2.62 -12.09 7.03
CA PRO A 197 -2.71 -12.27 8.48
C PRO A 197 -3.42 -13.56 8.91
N ASN A 198 -4.38 -14.03 8.11
CA ASN A 198 -5.18 -15.21 8.46
C ASN A 198 -4.53 -16.53 8.03
N GLU A 199 -3.51 -16.47 7.18
CA GLU A 199 -2.93 -17.67 6.57
C GLU A 199 -1.79 -18.24 7.41
N PHE A 200 -1.66 -19.56 7.43
CA PHE A 200 -0.49 -20.21 8.00
C PHE A 200 0.68 -20.12 7.00
N LEU A 201 1.81 -19.58 7.46
CA LEU A 201 2.94 -19.20 6.63
C LEU A 201 4.22 -19.86 7.16
N LYS A 202 5.11 -20.25 6.23
CA LYS A 202 6.50 -20.60 6.52
C LYS A 202 7.43 -19.87 5.55
N VAL A 203 8.58 -19.43 6.06
CA VAL A 203 9.69 -18.92 5.26
C VAL A 203 10.93 -19.72 5.61
N ALA A 204 11.64 -20.22 4.60
CA ALA A 204 12.85 -20.99 4.78
C ALA A 204 13.95 -20.49 3.86
N LEU A 205 15.20 -20.63 4.29
CA LEU A 205 16.39 -20.29 3.55
C LEU A 205 17.23 -21.55 3.36
N VAL A 206 17.54 -21.88 2.12
CA VAL A 206 18.39 -23.02 1.74
C VAL A 206 19.74 -22.51 1.23
N GLY A 207 20.82 -23.13 1.67
CA GLY A 207 22.18 -22.93 1.20
C GLY A 207 22.40 -23.53 -0.19
N VAL A 208 23.17 -22.84 -1.02
CA VAL A 208 23.60 -23.34 -2.32
C VAL A 208 25.12 -23.33 -2.36
N LYS A 209 25.71 -24.47 -2.73
CA LYS A 209 27.16 -24.61 -2.93
C LYS A 209 27.43 -25.33 -4.23
N ASN A 210 28.39 -24.83 -5.00
CA ASN A 210 28.77 -25.40 -6.30
C ASN A 210 27.57 -25.64 -7.23
N GLY A 211 26.61 -24.72 -7.23
CA GLY A 211 25.39 -24.79 -8.05
C GLY A 211 24.36 -25.84 -7.61
N GLN A 212 24.53 -26.47 -6.44
CA GLN A 212 23.61 -27.47 -5.89
C GLN A 212 23.09 -27.07 -4.51
N LEU A 213 21.92 -27.59 -4.15
CA LEU A 213 21.33 -27.43 -2.81
C LEU A 213 22.24 -28.11 -1.77
N ASP A 214 22.58 -27.38 -0.71
CA ASP A 214 23.49 -27.81 0.35
C ASP A 214 22.73 -28.23 1.61
N ASP A 215 22.31 -27.26 2.44
CA ASP A 215 21.57 -27.52 3.68
C ASP A 215 20.59 -26.38 4.01
N TRP A 216 19.65 -26.63 4.92
CA TRP A 216 18.79 -25.60 5.51
C TRP A 216 19.61 -24.64 6.37
N VAL A 217 19.57 -23.35 6.05
CA VAL A 217 20.29 -22.31 6.79
C VAL A 217 19.47 -21.84 7.99
N CYS A 218 18.21 -21.49 7.74
CA CYS A 218 17.26 -21.10 8.78
C CYS A 218 15.83 -21.15 8.24
N HIS A 219 14.85 -21.10 9.15
CA HIS A 219 13.44 -21.08 8.84
C HIS A 219 12.66 -20.32 9.91
N SER A 220 11.54 -19.73 9.52
CA SER A 220 10.60 -19.03 10.38
C SER A 220 9.16 -19.47 10.04
N PRO A 221 8.34 -19.84 11.04
CA PRO A 221 8.66 -19.86 12.46
C PRO A 221 9.57 -21.06 12.85
N TYR A 222 10.40 -20.87 13.87
CA TYR A 222 11.43 -21.84 14.29
C TYR A 222 10.92 -23.20 14.77
N ASN A 223 9.66 -23.27 15.16
CA ASN A 223 9.01 -24.50 15.59
C ASN A 223 8.51 -25.35 14.40
N THR A 224 8.73 -24.91 13.16
CA THR A 224 8.23 -25.58 11.95
C THR A 224 9.38 -25.98 11.03
N THR A 225 10.06 -27.07 11.39
CA THR A 225 11.10 -27.62 10.52
C THR A 225 10.52 -28.01 9.15
N PRO A 226 11.26 -27.76 8.05
CA PRO A 226 10.88 -28.26 6.73
C PRO A 226 10.71 -29.78 6.75
N ARG A 227 9.59 -30.27 6.20
CA ARG A 227 9.27 -31.72 6.18
C ARG A 227 10.07 -32.47 5.11
N THR A 228 10.27 -31.83 3.95
CA THR A 228 10.96 -32.41 2.79
C THR A 228 12.47 -32.23 2.95
N THR A 229 13.23 -33.30 2.73
CA THR A 229 14.70 -33.27 2.89
C THR A 229 15.37 -32.56 1.71
N ILE A 230 16.59 -32.04 1.91
CA ILE A 230 17.34 -31.39 0.82
C ILE A 230 17.58 -32.35 -0.35
N ASP A 231 17.84 -33.63 -0.08
CA ASP A 231 18.06 -34.61 -1.15
C ASP A 231 16.81 -34.86 -2.00
N GLN A 232 15.61 -34.84 -1.40
CA GLN A 232 14.37 -34.86 -2.17
C GLN A 232 14.23 -33.57 -2.99
N LEU A 233 14.55 -32.42 -2.41
CA LEU A 233 14.48 -31.13 -3.10
C LEU A 233 15.52 -30.99 -4.23
N LYS A 234 16.56 -31.83 -4.31
CA LYS A 234 17.48 -31.86 -5.47
C LYS A 234 16.83 -32.46 -6.72
N HIS A 235 15.62 -33.01 -6.64
CA HIS A 235 14.89 -33.49 -7.82
C HIS A 235 14.73 -32.37 -8.86
N PRO A 236 14.93 -32.62 -10.17
CA PRO A 236 14.87 -31.59 -11.22
C PRO A 236 13.54 -30.83 -11.28
N ASP A 237 12.44 -31.50 -10.93
CA ASP A 237 11.08 -30.93 -10.94
C ASP A 237 10.71 -30.22 -9.64
N SER A 238 11.60 -30.19 -8.64
CA SER A 238 11.34 -29.40 -7.44
C SER A 238 11.41 -27.91 -7.76
N THR A 239 10.63 -27.12 -7.03
CA THR A 239 10.67 -25.65 -7.13
C THR A 239 12.08 -25.12 -6.88
N PHE A 240 12.85 -25.76 -5.99
CA PHE A 240 14.21 -25.38 -5.62
C PHE A 240 15.24 -25.67 -6.73
N SER A 241 15.10 -26.79 -7.44
CA SER A 241 15.97 -27.08 -8.58
C SER A 241 15.60 -26.21 -9.79
N ARG A 242 14.29 -26.02 -10.02
CA ARG A 242 13.80 -25.17 -11.11
C ARG A 242 14.24 -23.73 -10.91
N VAL A 243 14.14 -23.17 -9.70
CA VAL A 243 14.54 -21.78 -9.43
C VAL A 243 16.04 -21.57 -9.67
N LEU A 244 16.89 -22.56 -9.35
CA LEU A 244 18.33 -22.53 -9.66
C LEU A 244 18.60 -22.58 -11.16
N SER A 245 17.93 -23.49 -11.87
CA SER A 245 18.12 -23.65 -13.32
C SER A 245 17.67 -22.43 -14.12
N MET A 246 16.54 -21.84 -13.74
CA MET A 246 15.93 -20.71 -14.45
C MET A 246 16.46 -19.35 -13.98
N LYS A 247 17.12 -19.30 -12.81
CA LYS A 247 17.69 -18.09 -12.19
C LYS A 247 16.68 -16.95 -11.99
N LYS A 248 15.40 -17.27 -11.85
CA LYS A 248 14.31 -16.31 -11.64
C LYS A 248 13.37 -16.81 -10.56
N MET A 249 12.56 -15.91 -10.00
CA MET A 249 11.50 -16.29 -9.06
C MET A 249 10.52 -17.27 -9.71
N ILE A 250 10.10 -18.27 -8.95
CA ILE A 250 9.07 -19.24 -9.36
C ILE A 250 7.94 -19.17 -8.35
N ILE A 251 6.71 -19.10 -8.85
CA ILE A 251 5.48 -19.11 -8.08
C ILE A 251 4.69 -20.35 -8.47
N VAL A 252 4.44 -21.22 -7.49
CA VAL A 252 3.50 -22.33 -7.58
C VAL A 252 2.24 -21.89 -6.84
N ALA A 253 1.20 -21.53 -7.59
CA ALA A 253 -0.03 -20.97 -7.01
C ALA A 253 -0.80 -22.00 -6.18
N ASP A 254 -0.77 -23.27 -6.59
CA ASP A 254 -1.39 -24.37 -5.87
C ASP A 254 -0.60 -25.66 -6.08
N THR A 255 -0.04 -26.19 -5.01
CA THR A 255 0.77 -27.40 -5.03
C THR A 255 -0.02 -28.65 -5.40
N GLN A 256 -1.32 -28.72 -5.11
CA GLN A 256 -2.13 -29.92 -5.42
C GLN A 256 -2.39 -30.06 -6.91
N THR A 257 -2.69 -28.96 -7.59
CA THR A 257 -2.85 -28.97 -9.04
C THR A 257 -1.50 -29.13 -9.75
N GLU A 258 -0.42 -28.58 -9.20
CA GLU A 258 0.93 -28.69 -9.76
C GLU A 258 1.43 -30.14 -9.83
N ILE A 259 1.22 -30.95 -8.77
CA ILE A 259 1.66 -32.36 -8.75
C ILE A 259 0.84 -33.27 -9.69
N GLN A 260 -0.34 -32.85 -10.12
CA GLN A 260 -1.22 -33.63 -10.99
C GLN A 260 -0.93 -33.42 -12.49
N LYS A 261 -0.04 -32.49 -12.84
CA LYS A 261 0.31 -32.22 -14.24
C LYS A 261 0.93 -33.46 -14.88
N GLN A 262 0.44 -33.82 -16.07
CA GLN A 262 0.91 -35.01 -16.80
C GLN A 262 2.23 -34.79 -17.55
N ASN A 263 2.56 -33.53 -17.88
CA ASN A 263 3.72 -33.20 -18.68
C ASN A 263 4.91 -32.83 -17.77
N SER A 264 5.95 -33.66 -17.73
CA SER A 264 7.09 -33.48 -16.81
C SER A 264 7.87 -32.18 -17.04
N SER A 265 7.86 -31.62 -18.25
CA SER A 265 8.55 -30.35 -18.53
C SER A 265 7.97 -29.17 -17.74
N ASP A 266 6.68 -29.24 -17.42
CA ASP A 266 5.88 -28.14 -16.88
C ASP A 266 5.66 -28.26 -15.37
N ILE A 267 6.12 -29.36 -14.77
CA ILE A 267 6.08 -29.60 -13.33
C ILE A 267 7.15 -28.75 -12.67
N MET A 268 6.73 -27.89 -11.74
CA MET A 268 7.60 -27.02 -10.96
C MET A 268 7.55 -27.29 -9.45
N TYR A 269 6.87 -28.36 -9.03
CA TYR A 269 6.77 -28.76 -7.64
C TYR A 269 6.79 -30.29 -7.49
N ILE A 270 7.42 -30.78 -6.41
CA ILE A 270 7.35 -32.18 -6.01
C ILE A 270 6.61 -32.30 -4.68
N GLN A 271 5.85 -33.38 -4.50
CA GLN A 271 5.11 -33.61 -3.25
C GLN A 271 6.05 -33.74 -2.04
N GLY A 272 7.15 -34.48 -2.17
CA GLY A 272 8.06 -34.78 -1.06
C GLY A 272 7.32 -35.42 0.12
N ASN A 273 7.48 -34.85 1.32
CA ASN A 273 6.80 -35.31 2.54
C ASN A 273 5.59 -34.42 2.92
N THR A 274 5.06 -33.65 1.96
CA THR A 274 3.85 -32.84 2.16
C THR A 274 2.62 -33.75 2.10
N ASP A 275 1.65 -33.49 2.99
CA ASP A 275 0.38 -34.21 3.01
C ASP A 275 -0.40 -33.89 1.71
N PRO A 276 -0.80 -34.90 0.91
CA PRO A 276 -1.50 -34.68 -0.36
C PRO A 276 -2.86 -33.99 -0.19
N SER A 277 -3.47 -34.04 1.00
CA SER A 277 -4.72 -33.34 1.31
C SER A 277 -4.54 -31.85 1.58
N GLU A 278 -3.31 -31.40 1.83
CA GLU A 278 -3.01 -29.98 2.05
C GLU A 278 -2.75 -29.28 0.71
N SER A 279 -3.40 -28.13 0.52
CA SER A 279 -3.06 -27.21 -0.57
C SER A 279 -2.19 -26.07 -0.04
N TRP A 280 -1.11 -25.80 -0.77
CA TRP A 280 -0.16 -24.75 -0.47
C TRP A 280 0.07 -23.89 -1.70
N CYS A 281 0.43 -22.63 -1.47
CA CYS A 281 1.09 -21.78 -2.44
C CYS A 281 2.57 -21.67 -2.06
N GLN A 282 3.48 -21.85 -3.02
CA GLN A 282 4.91 -21.73 -2.80
C GLN A 282 5.54 -20.66 -3.71
N VAL A 283 6.45 -19.87 -3.14
CA VAL A 283 7.31 -18.95 -3.90
C VAL A 283 8.76 -19.25 -3.58
N CYS A 284 9.57 -19.47 -4.60
CA CYS A 284 11.01 -19.65 -4.47
C CYS A 284 11.76 -18.55 -5.22
N VAL A 285 12.78 -17.97 -4.57
CA VAL A 285 13.58 -16.88 -5.14
C VAL A 285 15.07 -17.19 -4.97
N PRO A 286 15.88 -17.15 -6.04
CA PRO A 286 17.31 -17.38 -5.93
C PRO A 286 18.01 -16.09 -5.48
N ILE A 287 18.98 -16.22 -4.58
CA ILE A 287 19.87 -15.15 -4.16
C ILE A 287 21.23 -15.42 -4.77
N HIS A 288 21.77 -14.43 -5.46
CA HIS A 288 23.07 -14.51 -6.09
C HIS A 288 24.11 -13.73 -5.29
N SER A 289 25.33 -14.25 -5.26
CA SER A 289 26.50 -13.57 -4.71
C SER A 289 26.72 -12.25 -5.43
N ILE A 290 26.99 -11.19 -4.67
CA ILE A 290 27.38 -9.89 -5.23
C ILE A 290 28.70 -10.01 -6.01
N ASN A 291 29.58 -10.95 -5.61
CA ASN A 291 30.94 -11.05 -6.13
C ASN A 291 31.05 -11.99 -7.33
N SER A 292 30.36 -13.15 -7.29
CA SER A 292 30.48 -14.19 -8.34
C SER A 292 29.25 -14.30 -9.24
N ASN A 293 28.14 -13.67 -8.88
CA ASN A 293 26.83 -13.86 -9.53
C ASN A 293 26.33 -15.32 -9.52
N GLU A 294 26.96 -16.20 -8.73
CA GLU A 294 26.50 -17.56 -8.51
C GLU A 294 25.40 -17.59 -7.44
N ALA A 295 24.48 -18.54 -7.54
CA ALA A 295 23.45 -18.72 -6.52
C ALA A 295 24.09 -19.18 -5.21
N ILE A 296 23.81 -18.45 -4.12
CA ILE A 296 24.33 -18.71 -2.77
C ILE A 296 23.23 -19.16 -1.80
N PHE A 297 22.00 -18.71 -2.04
CA PHE A 297 20.84 -19.11 -1.26
C PHE A 297 19.59 -19.21 -2.12
N ILE A 298 18.57 -19.88 -1.58
CA ILE A 298 17.19 -19.83 -2.07
C ILE A 298 16.29 -19.46 -0.90
N ILE A 299 15.49 -18.40 -1.06
CA ILE A 299 14.35 -18.15 -0.16
C ILE A 299 13.17 -18.97 -0.67
N SER A 300 12.50 -19.67 0.22
CA SER A 300 11.22 -20.32 -0.03
C SER A 300 10.17 -19.78 0.93
N ILE A 301 9.05 -19.31 0.38
CA ILE A 301 7.83 -18.96 1.12
C ILE A 301 6.78 -20.02 0.82
N ALA A 302 6.13 -20.55 1.85
CA ALA A 302 5.00 -21.47 1.70
C ALA A 302 3.81 -20.96 2.52
N ILE A 303 2.66 -20.79 1.87
CA ILE A 303 1.40 -20.36 2.47
C ILE A 303 0.41 -21.53 2.38
N LYS A 304 -0.26 -21.88 3.48
CA LYS A 304 -1.21 -23.00 3.54
C LYS A 304 -2.57 -22.65 2.93
N ALA A 305 -2.57 -22.19 1.70
CA ALA A 305 -3.76 -21.91 0.91
C ALA A 305 -3.40 -21.80 -0.59
N ALA A 306 -4.27 -22.31 -1.45
CA ALA A 306 -4.15 -22.19 -2.91
C ALA A 306 -4.41 -20.75 -3.37
N ASN A 307 -3.76 -20.37 -4.47
CA ASN A 307 -4.02 -19.17 -5.27
C ASN A 307 -3.95 -17.85 -4.49
N VAL A 308 -3.32 -17.84 -3.32
CA VAL A 308 -3.12 -16.63 -2.51
C VAL A 308 -2.14 -15.67 -3.17
N ILE A 309 -1.12 -16.21 -3.83
CA ILE A 309 -0.17 -15.44 -4.62
C ILE A 309 -0.45 -15.73 -6.10
N SER A 310 -1.02 -14.74 -6.78
CA SER A 310 -1.25 -14.76 -8.22
C SER A 310 -0.11 -14.04 -8.96
N PRO A 311 0.01 -14.23 -10.29
CA PRO A 311 0.94 -13.47 -11.12
C PRO A 311 0.76 -11.94 -11.01
N GLU A 312 -0.43 -11.46 -10.65
CA GLU A 312 -0.69 -10.04 -10.43
C GLU A 312 0.11 -9.48 -9.22
N ASN A 313 0.40 -10.34 -8.24
CA ASN A 313 1.16 -10.00 -7.04
C ASN A 313 2.69 -10.13 -7.25
N GLU A 314 3.12 -10.66 -8.41
CA GLU A 314 4.52 -10.95 -8.71
C GLU A 314 5.41 -9.72 -8.55
N LYS A 315 5.05 -8.60 -9.16
CA LYS A 315 5.82 -7.34 -9.10
C LYS A 315 5.96 -6.80 -7.67
N PHE A 316 4.92 -6.96 -6.86
CA PHE A 316 4.96 -6.53 -5.47
C PHE A 316 5.90 -7.41 -4.65
N LEU A 317 5.86 -8.73 -4.86
CA LEU A 317 6.79 -9.65 -4.23
C LEU A 317 8.22 -9.40 -4.68
N GLU A 318 8.47 -9.18 -5.97
CA GLU A 318 9.79 -8.80 -6.48
C GLU A 318 10.33 -7.55 -5.79
N TRP A 319 9.48 -6.51 -5.64
CA TRP A 319 9.84 -5.30 -4.91
C TRP A 319 10.20 -5.60 -3.45
N LEU A 320 9.40 -6.39 -2.75
CA LEU A 320 9.65 -6.79 -1.37
C LEU A 320 10.96 -7.58 -1.24
N PHE A 321 11.17 -8.59 -2.10
CA PHE A 321 12.35 -9.45 -2.06
C PHE A 321 13.64 -8.71 -2.33
N LYS A 322 13.66 -7.66 -3.17
CA LYS A 322 14.88 -6.86 -3.46
C LYS A 322 15.60 -6.41 -2.18
N PHE A 323 14.86 -6.01 -1.15
CA PHE A 323 15.44 -5.56 0.12
C PHE A 323 16.12 -6.67 0.91
N PHE A 324 15.55 -7.88 0.86
CA PHE A 324 16.07 -9.04 1.59
C PHE A 324 17.20 -9.72 0.81
N ILE A 325 17.07 -9.88 -0.50
CA ILE A 325 18.10 -10.45 -1.38
C ILE A 325 19.42 -9.68 -1.22
N SER A 326 19.37 -8.35 -1.34
CA SER A 326 20.57 -7.51 -1.23
C SER A 326 21.26 -7.65 0.12
N ARG A 327 20.49 -7.64 1.22
CA ARG A 327 21.02 -7.78 2.58
C ARG A 327 21.55 -9.18 2.87
N LEU A 328 20.85 -10.23 2.44
CA LEU A 328 21.31 -11.61 2.60
C LEU A 328 22.61 -11.86 1.82
N ALA A 329 22.74 -11.33 0.61
CA ALA A 329 23.97 -11.42 -0.17
C ALA A 329 25.14 -10.66 0.49
N LEU A 330 24.87 -9.53 1.14
CA LEU A 330 25.86 -8.82 1.94
C LEU A 330 26.30 -9.62 3.17
N GLU A 331 25.37 -10.20 3.93
CA GLU A 331 25.71 -11.02 5.10
C GLU A 331 26.44 -12.31 4.71
N HIS A 332 26.16 -12.87 3.52
CA HIS A 332 26.95 -13.97 2.96
C HIS A 332 28.41 -13.56 2.73
N SER A 333 28.65 -12.45 2.03
CA SER A 333 30.01 -11.93 1.80
C SER A 333 30.74 -11.67 3.14
N LEU A 334 30.03 -11.13 4.13
CA LEU A 334 30.60 -10.90 5.46
C LEU A 334 30.97 -12.21 6.17
N LYS A 335 30.17 -13.27 6.01
CA LYS A 335 30.44 -14.60 6.52
C LYS A 335 31.72 -15.18 5.89
N GLU A 336 31.87 -15.11 4.58
CA GLU A 336 33.08 -15.59 3.88
C GLU A 336 34.34 -14.86 4.36
N ILE A 337 34.27 -13.54 4.51
CA ILE A 337 35.39 -12.72 5.03
C ILE A 337 35.73 -13.13 6.47
N LYS A 338 34.72 -13.29 7.32
CA LYS A 338 34.91 -13.70 8.72
C LYS A 338 35.56 -15.08 8.82
N GLU A 339 35.12 -16.05 8.02
CA GLU A 339 35.71 -17.39 7.98
C GLU A 339 37.17 -17.36 7.54
N ARG A 340 37.54 -16.51 6.56
CA ARG A 340 38.93 -16.34 6.11
C ARG A 340 39.82 -15.68 7.16
N ILE A 341 39.32 -14.70 7.90
CA ILE A 341 40.06 -14.02 8.97
C ILE A 341 40.22 -14.91 10.21
N SER A 342 39.27 -15.82 10.43
CA SER A 342 39.25 -16.69 11.62
C SER A 342 40.17 -17.90 11.49
N LYS A 343 40.41 -18.38 10.27
CA LYS A 343 41.51 -19.28 9.93
C LYS A 343 42.85 -18.57 10.14
#